data_AF-A0A8T4X404-F1
#
_entry.id   AF-A0A8T4X404-F1
#
_cell.length_a   1.000
_cell.length_b   1.000
_cell.length_c   1.000
_cell.angle_alpha   90.00
_cell.angle_beta   90.00
_cell.angle_gamma   90.00
#
_symmetry.space_group_name_H-M   'P 1'
#
loop_
_entity.id
_entity.type
_entity.pdbx_description
1 polymer ?
#
loop_
_entity_poly.entity_id
_entity_poly.type
_entity_poly.pdbx_seq_one_letter_code
_entity_poly.pdbx_strand_id
1 'polypeptide(L)' 'MTLQKIKTIRKLILISIGITVVILLLGFIVSSCGLQHIVIINDLKSYESSFDPEFCEGLVEKINLFNDDCEPKVEIIDCG' A
#
# COMPACT_ATOMS: atom_id res chain seq x y z
N MET A 1 42.66 8.22 21.29
CA MET A 1 41.51 9.00 20.72
C MET A 1 40.88 8.39 19.47
N THR A 2 41.47 7.39 18.80
CA THR A 2 40.97 6.80 17.53
C THR A 2 39.87 5.74 17.72
N LEU A 3 39.96 4.90 18.77
CA LEU A 3 39.00 3.82 19.04
C LEU A 3 37.58 4.32 19.35
N GLN A 4 37.47 5.43 20.11
CA GLN A 4 36.19 6.01 20.49
C GLN A 4 35.45 6.60 19.28
N LYS A 5 36.18 7.23 18.34
CA LYS A 5 35.62 7.74 17.09
C LYS A 5 35.08 6.62 16.20
N ILE A 6 35.78 5.49 16.11
CA ILE A 6 35.32 4.31 15.35
C ILE A 6 34.03 3.72 15.93
N LYS A 7 33.93 3.63 17.26
CA LYS A 7 32.70 3.16 17.93
C LYS A 7 31.51 4.10 17.65
N THR A 8 31.73 5.42 17.67
CA THR A 8 30.69 6.40 17.34
C THR A 8 30.26 6.31 15.88
N ILE A 9 31.21 6.16 14.94
CA ILE A 9 30.91 6.01 13.50
C ILE A 9 30.09 4.73 13.25
N ARG A 10 30.48 3.59 13.83
CA ARG A 10 29.71 2.34 13.70
C ARG A 10 28.28 2.48 14.23
N LYS A 11 28.09 3.17 15.35
CA LYS A 11 26.74 3.45 15.89
C LYS A 11 25.91 4.29 14.92
N LEU A 12 26.50 5.31 14.31
CA LEU A 12 25.81 6.16 13.31
C LEU A 12 25.43 5.37 12.05
N ILE A 13 26.31 4.48 11.57
CA ILE A 13 26.02 3.61 10.43
C ILE A 13 24.83 2.70 10.74
N LEU A 14 24.80 2.07 11.92
CA LEU A 14 23.70 1.19 12.31
C LEU A 14 22.36 1.95 12.40
N ILE A 15 22.37 3.18 12.92
CA ILE A 15 21.18 4.03 12.98
C ILE A 15 20.71 4.39 11.56
N SER A 16 21.63 4.78 10.68
CA SER A 16 21.31 5.13 9.29
C SER A 16 20.69 3.97 8.52
N ILE A 17 21.23 2.76 8.67
CA ILE A 17 20.67 1.54 8.07
C ILE A 17 19.25 1.30 8.58
N GLY A 18 19.03 1.40 9.89
CA GLY A 18 17.71 1.23 10.49
C GLY A 18 16.68 2.21 9.90
N ILE A 19 17.04 3.50 9.80
CA ILE A 19 16.16 4.52 9.21
C ILE A 19 15.85 4.20 7.75
N THR A 20 16.86 3.80 6.97
CA THR A 20 16.70 3.48 5.55
C THR A 20 15.73 2.30 5.36
N VAL A 21 15.85 1.26 6.19
CA VAL A 21 14.94 0.10 6.14
C VAL A 21 13.50 0.52 6.45
N VAL A 22 13.28 1.34 7.47
CA VAL A 22 11.93 1.83 7.81
C VAL A 22 11.34 2.65 6.67
N ILE A 23 12.11 3.55 6.06
CA ILE A 23 11.65 4.37 4.92
C ILE A 23 11.28 3.49 3.73
N LEU A 24 12.10 2.49 3.41
CA LEU A 24 11.82 1.55 2.32
C LEU A 24 10.52 0.78 2.57
N LEU A 25 10.34 0.24 3.78
CA LEU A 25 9.12 -0.50 4.14
C LEU A 25 7.87 0.37 4.00
N LEU A 26 7.90 1.61 4.51
CA LEU A 26 6.80 2.56 4.35
C LEU A 26 6.53 2.88 2.88
N GLY A 27 7.59 3.07 2.08
CA GLY A 27 7.46 3.33 0.64
C GLY A 27 6.82 2.17 -0.12
N PHE A 28 7.13 0.91 0.23
CA PHE A 28 6.50 -0.28 -0.36
C PHE A 28 5.01 -0.39 0.00
N ILE A 29 4.64 -0.10 1.23
CA ILE A 29 3.23 -0.13 1.65
C ILE A 29 2.42 0.92 0.90
N VAL A 30 2.92 2.16 0.85
CA VAL A 30 2.24 3.28 0.18
C VAL A 30 2.11 3.03 -1.33
N SER A 31 3.14 2.47 -1.98
CA SER A 31 3.09 2.19 -3.42
C SER A 31 2.13 1.05 -3.76
N SER A 32 2.08 0.00 -2.94
CA SER A 32 1.14 -1.12 -3.13
C SER A 32 -0.31 -0.65 -3.00
N CYS A 33 -0.65 0.06 -1.93
CA CYS A 33 -1.99 0.62 -1.73
C CYS A 33 -2.36 1.61 -2.84
N GLY A 34 -1.42 2.48 -3.24
CA GLY A 34 -1.66 3.43 -4.33
C GLY A 34 -1.98 2.75 -5.67
N LEU A 35 -1.28 1.66 -6.01
CA LEU A 35 -1.54 0.88 -7.21
C LEU A 35 -2.88 0.14 -7.14
N GLN A 36 -3.19 -0.50 -6.02
CA GLN A 36 -4.47 -1.18 -5.83
C GLN A 36 -5.65 -0.22 -5.94
N HIS A 37 -5.54 0.99 -5.39
CA HIS A 37 -6.58 2.01 -5.50
C HIS A 37 -6.84 2.42 -6.96
N ILE A 38 -5.79 2.56 -7.78
CA ILE A 38 -5.94 2.85 -9.22
C ILE A 38 -6.64 1.70 -9.95
N VAL A 39 -6.29 0.45 -9.62
CA VAL A 39 -6.94 -0.73 -10.19
C VAL A 39 -8.42 -0.76 -9.85
N ILE A 40 -8.80 -0.52 -8.59
CA ILE A 40 -10.21 -0.47 -8.15
C ILE A 40 -11.00 0.59 -8.92
N ILE A 41 -10.44 1.79 -9.12
CA ILE A 41 -11.10 2.85 -9.91
C ILE A 41 -11.30 2.42 -11.36
N ASN A 42 -10.31 1.75 -11.96
CA ASN A 42 -10.41 1.29 -13.35
C ASN A 42 -11.43 0.14 -13.50
N ASP A 43 -11.46 -0.77 -12.53
CA ASP A 43 -12.44 -1.84 -12.47
C ASP A 43 -13.84 -1.25 -12.30
N LEU A 44 -14.03 -0.27 -11.39
CA LEU A 44 -15.30 0.44 -11.22
C LEU A 44 -15.79 1.07 -12.53
N LYS A 45 -14.90 1.73 -13.28
CA LYS A 45 -15.24 2.29 -14.59
C LYS A 45 -15.63 1.23 -15.61
N SER A 46 -15.03 0.05 -15.52
CA SER A 46 -15.36 -1.09 -16.38
C SER A 46 -16.74 -1.64 -16.04
N TYR A 47 -17.05 -1.77 -14.74
CA TYR A 47 -18.39 -2.11 -14.26
C TYR A 47 -19.45 -1.11 -14.72
N GLU A 48 -19.22 0.19 -14.56
CA GLU A 48 -20.15 1.24 -15.01
C GLU A 48 -20.45 1.18 -16.51
N SER A 49 -19.57 0.57 -17.31
CA SER A 49 -19.77 0.38 -18.74
C SER A 49 -20.46 -0.94 -19.10
N SER A 50 -20.26 -2.01 -18.33
CA SER A 50 -20.79 -3.34 -18.63
C SER A 50 -22.08 -3.67 -17.88
N PHE A 51 -22.25 -3.12 -16.67
CA PHE A 51 -23.27 -3.48 -15.68
C PHE A 51 -23.33 -4.99 -15.41
N ASP A 52 -22.17 -5.65 -15.47
CA ASP A 52 -22.05 -7.09 -15.24
C ASP A 52 -22.05 -7.40 -13.72
N PRO A 53 -23.06 -8.11 -13.19
CA PRO A 53 -23.16 -8.41 -11.78
C PRO A 53 -22.04 -9.35 -11.28
N GLU A 54 -21.56 -10.29 -12.10
CA GLU A 54 -20.47 -11.19 -11.71
C GLU A 54 -19.17 -10.40 -11.53
N PHE A 55 -18.92 -9.44 -12.42
CA PHE A 55 -17.80 -8.51 -12.29
C PHE A 55 -17.93 -7.61 -11.05
N CYS A 56 -19.15 -7.18 -10.70
CA CYS A 56 -19.39 -6.36 -9.52
C CYS A 56 -19.06 -7.10 -8.22
N GLU A 57 -19.48 -8.36 -8.06
CA GLU A 57 -19.15 -9.16 -6.87
C GLU A 57 -17.64 -9.30 -6.69
N GLY A 58 -16.91 -9.56 -7.78
CA GLY A 58 -15.44 -9.61 -7.76
C GLY A 58 -14.79 -8.25 -7.42
N LEU A 59 -15.40 -7.14 -7.85
CA LEU A 59 -14.96 -5.79 -7.47
C LEU A 59 -15.21 -5.51 -5.98
N VAL A 60 -16.34 -5.94 -5.43
CA VAL A 60 -16.64 -5.83 -3.99
C VAL A 60 -15.62 -6.61 -3.16
N GLU A 61 -15.26 -7.83 -3.56
CA GLU A 61 -14.22 -8.61 -2.88
C GLU A 61 -12.87 -7.88 -2.87
N LYS A 62 -12.46 -7.32 -4.02
CA LYS A 62 -11.23 -6.51 -4.12
C LYS A 62 -11.27 -5.27 -3.22
N ILE A 63 -12.40 -4.57 -3.15
CA ILE A 63 -12.58 -3.40 -2.29
C ILE A 63 -12.47 -3.80 -0.81
N ASN A 64 -13.05 -4.94 -0.42
CA ASN A 64 -12.92 -5.45 0.96
C ASN A 64 -11.46 -5.74 1.32
N LEU A 65 -10.74 -6.47 0.47
CA LEU A 65 -9.31 -6.76 0.68
C LEU A 65 -8.48 -5.48 0.78
N PHE A 66 -8.75 -4.50 -0.08
CA PHE A 66 -8.09 -3.20 -0.01
C PHE A 66 -8.40 -2.47 1.31
N ASN A 67 -9.64 -2.49 1.76
CA ASN A 67 -10.06 -1.79 2.99
C ASN A 67 -9.53 -2.44 4.28
N ASP A 68 -9.12 -3.71 4.23
CA ASP A 68 -8.45 -4.41 5.32
C ASP A 68 -6.97 -4.02 5.43
N ASP A 69 -6.30 -3.82 4.29
CA ASP A 69 -4.85 -3.61 4.22
C ASP A 69 -4.43 -2.14 4.04
N CYS A 70 -5.32 -1.27 3.55
CA CYS A 70 -4.99 0.07 3.06
C CYS A 70 -5.96 1.16 3.56
N GLU A 71 -5.43 2.39 3.59
CA GLU A 71 -6.19 3.62 3.86
C GLU A 71 -5.98 4.64 2.73
N PRO A 72 -6.95 5.54 2.47
CA PRO A 72 -8.29 5.59 3.06
C PRO A 72 -9.20 4.51 2.48
N LYS A 73 -10.24 4.12 3.23
CA LYS A 73 -11.20 3.11 2.78
C LYS A 73 -12.01 3.60 1.59
N VAL A 74 -12.22 2.70 0.63
CA VAL A 74 -13.11 2.89 -0.51
C VAL A 74 -14.51 2.42 -0.13
N GLU A 75 -15.53 3.15 -0.58
CA GLU A 75 -16.92 2.77 -0.33
C GLU A 75 -17.27 1.47 -1.06
N ILE A 76 -17.96 0.56 -0.37
CA ILE A 76 -18.41 -0.70 -0.95
C ILE A 76 -19.62 -0.41 -1.83
N ILE A 77 -19.55 -0.83 -3.10
CA ILE A 77 -20.62 -0.68 -4.06
C ILE A 77 -21.69 -1.77 -3.87
N ASP A 78 -22.95 -1.42 -4.10
CA ASP A 78 -24.06 -2.36 -4.09
C ASP A 78 -24.26 -2.90 -5.51
N CYS A 79 -24.26 -4.23 -5.66
CA CYS A 79 -24.28 -4.89 -6.95
C CYS A 79 -25.69 -5.17 -7.49
N GLY A 80 -26.73 -4.74 -6.77
CA GLY A 80 -28.14 -4.85 -7.17
C GLY A 80 -28.84 -6.08 -6.62
#